data_AF-A0A3C0AGC7-F1
#
_entry.id   AF-A0A3C0AGC7-F1
#
_cell.length_a   1.000
_cell.length_b   1.000
_cell.length_c   1.000
_cell.angle_alpha   90.00
_cell.angle_beta   90.00
_cell.angle_gamma   90.00
#
_symmetry.space_group_name_H-M   'P 1'
#
loop_
_entity.id
_entity.type
_entity.pdbx_description
1 polymer ?
#
loop_
_entity_poly.entity_id
_entity_poly.type
_entity_poly.pdbx_seq_one_letter_code
_entity_poly.pdbx_strand_id
1 'polypeptide(L)'
;MQLKQLETGILFKNAKPHVKSVHAYFPSVAALPDGSLLAMYMLGEAFEAVDLKLHLSRSFDQGLTWEYQGPINTSVTGRQTSTFGRLTATESGELIANLVRFDRTDFPDEGLCNPQTLGMVPSELLLIRSLDLGRT
;
A
#
# COMPACT_ATOMS: atom_id res chain seq x y z
N MET A 1 -21.49 7.67 -19.51
CA MET A 1 -20.04 7.59 -19.77
C MET A 1 -19.66 6.13 -19.89
N GLN A 2 -19.17 5.69 -21.05
CA GLN A 2 -18.69 4.31 -21.22
C GLN A 2 -17.19 4.28 -20.98
N LEU A 3 -16.72 3.47 -20.05
CA LEU A 3 -15.30 3.25 -19.85
C LEU A 3 -14.79 2.33 -20.97
N LYS A 4 -13.65 2.70 -21.58
CA LYS A 4 -12.93 1.87 -22.54
C LYS A 4 -11.59 1.49 -21.94
N GLN A 5 -11.31 0.19 -21.84
CA GLN A 5 -9.98 -0.30 -21.52
C GLN A 5 -9.07 -0.03 -22.72
N LEU A 6 -8.08 0.84 -22.54
CA LEU A 6 -7.10 1.14 -23.57
C LEU A 6 -5.94 0.15 -23.50
N GLU A 7 -5.38 -0.02 -22.31
CA GLU A 7 -4.20 -0.85 -22.06
C GLU A 7 -4.24 -1.46 -20.65
N THR A 8 -3.33 -2.38 -20.34
CA THR A 8 -3.20 -2.99 -19.01
C THR A 8 -1.75 -3.32 -18.68
N GLY A 9 -1.26 -2.82 -17.57
CA GLY A 9 -0.01 -3.26 -16.95
C GLY A 9 -0.23 -4.02 -15.66
N ILE A 10 0.78 -4.80 -15.27
CA ILE A 10 0.75 -5.62 -14.06
C ILE A 10 1.62 -4.94 -13.00
N LEU A 11 0.97 -4.45 -11.93
CA LEU A 11 1.64 -3.77 -10.82
C LEU A 11 2.50 -4.72 -9.98
N PHE A 12 1.97 -5.90 -9.68
CA PHE A 12 2.67 -6.93 -8.91
C PHE A 12 2.30 -8.32 -9.40
N LYS A 13 3.30 -9.19 -9.49
CA LYS A 13 3.12 -10.62 -9.74
C LYS A 13 4.02 -11.40 -8.80
N ASN A 14 3.44 -12.32 -8.05
CA ASN A 14 4.21 -13.25 -7.24
C ASN A 14 5.07 -14.13 -8.16
N ALA A 15 6.39 -14.10 -7.99
CA ALA A 15 7.33 -14.82 -8.84
C ALA A 15 7.28 -16.35 -8.65
N LYS A 16 6.92 -16.82 -7.46
CA LYS A 16 6.88 -18.25 -7.11
C LYS A 16 5.62 -18.56 -6.28
N PRO A 17 4.42 -18.44 -6.86
CA PRO A 17 3.16 -18.57 -6.13
C PRO A 17 2.91 -19.98 -5.60
N HIS A 18 3.59 -21.00 -6.15
CA HIS A 18 3.56 -22.38 -5.66
C HIS A 18 4.49 -22.62 -4.46
N VAL A 19 5.34 -21.65 -4.08
CA VAL A 19 6.31 -21.77 -2.96
C VAL A 19 5.99 -20.79 -1.84
N LYS A 20 5.55 -19.57 -2.16
CA LYS A 20 5.29 -18.51 -1.18
C LYS A 20 3.93 -17.88 -1.44
N SER A 21 3.11 -17.75 -0.40
CA SER A 21 1.90 -16.93 -0.43
C SER A 21 2.30 -15.46 -0.30
N VAL A 22 2.21 -14.72 -1.39
CA VAL A 22 2.42 -13.26 -1.41
C VAL A 22 1.39 -12.67 -2.34
N HIS A 23 0.55 -11.80 -1.81
CA HIS A 23 -0.57 -11.21 -2.49
C HIS A 23 -0.46 -9.69 -2.44
N ALA A 24 -0.91 -9.02 -3.50
CA ALA A 24 -1.04 -7.57 -3.53
C ALA A 24 -2.47 -7.14 -3.22
N TYR A 25 -2.62 -6.19 -2.30
CA TYR A 25 -3.91 -5.72 -1.82
C TYR A 25 -4.04 -4.19 -1.89
N PHE A 26 -5.30 -3.75 -2.02
CA PHE A 26 -5.77 -2.36 -1.96
C PHE A 26 -4.91 -1.33 -2.71
N PRO A 27 -4.68 -1.49 -4.02
CA PRO A 27 -3.85 -0.57 -4.79
C PRO A 27 -4.46 0.84 -4.82
N SER A 28 -3.61 1.85 -4.69
CA SER A 28 -3.90 3.28 -4.82
C SER A 28 -2.90 3.89 -5.79
N VAL A 29 -3.35 4.63 -6.80
CA VAL A 29 -2.48 5.22 -7.81
C VAL A 29 -2.73 6.72 -7.89
N ALA A 30 -1.67 7.52 -7.93
CA ALA A 30 -1.72 8.95 -8.23
C ALA A 30 -0.93 9.26 -9.49
N ALA A 31 -1.49 10.13 -10.33
CA ALA A 31 -0.74 10.79 -11.39
C ALA A 31 0.05 11.95 -10.78
N LEU A 32 1.33 12.04 -11.14
CA LEU A 32 2.25 13.05 -10.65
C LEU A 32 2.38 14.21 -11.65
N PRO A 33 2.81 15.41 -11.21
CA PRO A 33 3.02 16.55 -12.11
C PRO A 33 4.00 16.32 -13.27
N ASP A 34 4.94 15.37 -13.14
CA ASP A 34 5.87 15.00 -14.20
C ASP A 34 5.30 13.99 -15.22
N GLY A 35 4.02 13.63 -15.07
CA GLY A 35 3.33 12.65 -15.92
C GLY A 35 3.57 11.20 -15.52
N SER A 36 4.45 10.92 -14.56
CA SER A 36 4.61 9.57 -14.02
C SER A 36 3.43 9.18 -13.12
N LEU A 37 3.22 7.87 -12.94
CA LEU A 37 2.25 7.33 -11.99
C LEU A 37 2.99 6.74 -10.81
N LEU A 38 2.55 7.05 -9.59
CA LEU A 38 3.00 6.37 -8.38
C LEU A 38 1.87 5.50 -7.83
N ALA A 39 2.17 4.21 -7.65
CA ALA A 39 1.26 3.25 -7.06
C ALA A 39 1.74 2.85 -5.67
N MET A 40 0.81 2.84 -4.72
CA MET A 40 0.93 2.26 -3.40
C MET A 40 0.04 1.04 -3.31
N TYR A 41 0.56 -0.04 -2.74
CA TYR A 41 -0.17 -1.29 -2.53
C TYR A 41 0.44 -2.02 -1.34
N MET A 42 -0.28 -2.98 -0.81
CA MET A 42 0.20 -3.78 0.30
C MET A 42 0.58 -5.18 -0.15
N LEU A 43 1.70 -5.69 0.34
CA LEU A 43 2.10 -7.09 0.15
C LEU A 43 2.07 -7.83 1.49
N GLY A 44 1.52 -9.04 1.47
CA GLY A 44 1.48 -9.95 2.62
C GLY A 44 0.91 -11.31 2.22
N GLU A 45 0.91 -12.25 3.16
CA GLU A 45 0.45 -13.62 2.90
C GLU A 45 -1.09 -13.74 2.81
N ALA A 46 -1.81 -12.79 3.41
CA ALA A 46 -3.26 -12.68 3.39
C ALA A 46 -3.71 -11.22 3.58
N PHE A 47 -5.00 -10.94 3.42
CA PHE A 47 -5.58 -9.60 3.62
C PHE A 47 -5.24 -9.04 5.02
N GLU A 48 -5.55 -9.77 6.09
CA GLU A 48 -5.36 -9.28 7.47
C GLU A 48 -4.05 -9.74 8.11
N ALA A 49 -3.13 -10.28 7.31
CA ALA A 49 -1.89 -10.82 7.83
C ALA A 49 -1.04 -9.75 8.55
N VAL A 50 -0.37 -10.16 9.63
CA VAL A 50 0.53 -9.28 10.40
C VAL A 50 1.75 -8.81 9.59
N ASP A 51 2.09 -9.55 8.55
CA ASP A 51 3.18 -9.23 7.63
C ASP A 51 2.77 -8.27 6.51
N LEU A 52 1.51 -7.82 6.48
CA LEU A 52 1.02 -6.91 5.44
C LEU A 52 1.72 -5.54 5.52
N LYS A 53 2.61 -5.25 4.55
CA LYS A 53 3.40 -4.01 4.49
C LYS A 53 3.07 -3.18 3.26
N LEU A 54 3.33 -1.87 3.35
CA LEU A 54 3.22 -0.91 2.26
C LEU A 54 4.40 -1.01 1.29
N HIS A 55 4.09 -1.00 0.00
CA HIS A 55 5.05 -1.00 -1.10
C HIS A 55 4.71 0.04 -2.15
N LEU A 56 5.74 0.53 -2.84
CA LEU A 56 5.61 1.49 -3.92
C LEU A 56 6.09 0.89 -5.25
N SER A 57 5.45 1.30 -6.34
CA SER A 57 5.98 1.14 -7.68
C SER A 57 5.65 2.35 -8.53
N ARG A 58 6.50 2.65 -9.51
CA ARG A 58 6.37 3.83 -10.36
C ARG A 58 6.26 3.41 -11.82
N SER A 59 5.41 4.09 -12.57
CA SER A 59 5.32 3.93 -14.02
C SER A 59 5.65 5.25 -14.71
N PHE A 60 6.42 5.16 -15.79
CA PHE A 60 6.77 6.28 -16.66
C PHE A 60 6.08 6.18 -18.04
N ASP A 61 5.22 5.18 -18.22
CA ASP A 61 4.58 4.82 -19.49
C ASP A 61 3.07 4.62 -19.32
N GLN A 62 2.46 5.46 -18.48
CA GLN A 62 1.01 5.48 -18.22
C GLN A 62 0.44 4.16 -17.69
N GLY A 63 1.25 3.43 -16.92
CA GLY A 63 0.84 2.21 -16.22
C GLY A 63 1.00 0.93 -17.04
N LEU A 64 1.66 0.98 -18.20
CA LEU A 64 2.00 -0.21 -18.99
C LEU A 64 3.05 -1.08 -18.27
N THR A 65 4.10 -0.45 -17.75
CA THR A 65 5.14 -1.10 -16.93
C THR A 65 5.32 -0.38 -15.59
N TRP A 66 5.80 -1.13 -14.60
CA TRP A 66 5.95 -0.65 -13.23
C TRP A 66 7.31 -1.03 -12.66
N GLU A 67 8.07 -0.03 -12.22
CA GLU A 67 9.34 -0.18 -11.53
C GLU A 67 9.11 -0.26 -10.02
N TYR A 68 9.48 -1.39 -9.40
CA TYR A 68 9.37 -1.57 -7.96
C TYR A 68 10.32 -0.64 -7.20
N GLN A 69 9.77 0.20 -6.31
CA GLN A 69 10.51 1.21 -5.56
C GLN A 69 10.86 0.76 -4.13
N GLY A 70 10.33 -0.38 -3.67
CA GLY A 70 10.56 -0.88 -2.33
C GLY A 70 9.42 -0.61 -1.33
N PRO A 71 9.60 -1.05 -0.07
CA PRO A 71 8.63 -0.82 0.99
C PRO A 71 8.72 0.60 1.55
N ILE A 72 7.61 1.09 2.11
CA ILE A 72 7.62 2.28 2.99
C ILE A 72 7.78 1.79 4.43
N ASN A 73 8.82 2.26 5.11
CA ASN A 73 9.04 1.87 6.50
C ASN A 73 8.11 2.65 7.44
N THR A 74 7.07 1.97 7.92
CA THR A 74 6.16 2.46 8.98
C THR A 74 6.34 1.70 10.29
N SER A 75 7.43 0.93 10.44
CA SER A 75 7.67 0.13 11.63
C SER A 75 7.91 0.98 12.87
N VAL A 76 7.61 0.40 14.03
CA VAL A 76 7.93 0.98 15.33
C VAL A 76 8.64 -0.06 16.16
N THR A 77 9.77 0.33 16.75
CA THR A 77 10.61 -0.55 17.56
C THR A 77 9.79 -1.23 18.65
N GLY A 78 9.91 -2.56 18.74
CA GLY A 78 9.22 -3.35 19.76
C GLY A 78 7.74 -3.66 19.47
N ARG A 79 7.19 -3.21 18.33
CA ARG A 79 5.80 -3.50 17.94
C ARG A 79 5.73 -4.30 16.65
N GLN A 80 4.89 -5.32 16.63
CA GLN A 80 4.48 -5.96 15.38
C GLN A 80 3.33 -5.14 14.80
N THR A 81 3.46 -4.65 13.56
CA THR A 81 2.43 -3.80 12.96
C THR A 81 2.12 -4.19 11.52
N SER A 82 0.86 -4.16 11.12
CA SER A 82 0.45 -4.14 9.71
C SER A 82 0.04 -2.72 9.31
N THR A 83 0.16 -2.34 8.04
CA THR A 83 -0.17 -0.98 7.61
C THR A 83 -0.88 -0.97 6.26
N PHE A 84 -1.93 -0.16 6.20
CA PHE A 84 -2.75 0.07 5.02
C PHE A 84 -2.63 1.53 4.62
N GLY A 85 -2.75 1.83 3.34
CA GLY A 85 -2.55 3.18 2.86
C GLY A 85 -3.27 3.49 1.57
N ARG A 86 -3.56 4.79 1.40
CA ARG A 86 -3.97 5.39 0.14
C ARG A 86 -3.11 6.62 -0.09
N LEU A 87 -2.81 6.91 -1.35
CA LEU A 87 -2.08 8.11 -1.74
C LEU A 87 -2.87 8.93 -2.76
N THR A 88 -2.60 10.23 -2.76
CA THR A 88 -3.08 11.19 -3.76
C THR A 88 -2.02 12.26 -4.00
N ALA A 89 -2.03 12.85 -5.19
CA ALA A 89 -1.34 14.11 -5.45
C ALA A 89 -2.33 15.27 -5.28
N THR A 90 -1.85 16.39 -4.75
CA THR A 90 -2.57 17.67 -4.72
C THR A 90 -2.36 18.43 -6.02
N GLU A 91 -3.16 19.48 -6.24
CA GLU A 91 -2.96 20.41 -7.37
C GLU A 91 -1.59 21.11 -7.33
N SER A 92 -1.04 21.33 -6.13
CA SER A 92 0.30 21.90 -5.96
C SER A 92 1.45 20.90 -6.23
N GLY A 93 1.12 19.65 -6.53
CA GLY A 93 2.09 18.58 -6.79
C GLY A 93 2.64 17.90 -5.53
N GLU A 94 2.12 18.25 -4.36
CA GLU A 94 2.43 17.55 -3.12
C GLU A 94 1.78 16.16 -3.13
N LEU A 95 2.53 15.15 -2.71
CA LEU A 95 1.99 13.82 -2.47
C LEU A 95 1.61 13.66 -1.01
N ILE A 96 0.40 13.15 -0.79
CA ILE A 96 -0.12 12.87 0.55
C ILE A 96 -0.55 11.41 0.59
N ALA A 97 -0.02 10.66 1.55
CA ALA A 97 -0.46 9.32 1.87
C ALA A 97 -1.13 9.29 3.25
N ASN A 98 -2.39 8.85 3.26
CA ASN A 98 -3.15 8.61 4.48
C ASN A 98 -3.08 7.12 4.80
N LEU A 99 -2.59 6.78 5.99
CA LEU A 99 -2.34 5.40 6.39
C LEU A 99 -3.08 5.07 7.68
N VAL A 100 -3.37 3.78 7.85
CA VAL A 100 -3.76 3.19 9.13
C VAL A 100 -2.73 2.12 9.47
N ARG A 101 -2.09 2.28 10.63
CA ARG A 101 -1.17 1.28 11.19
C ARG A 101 -1.88 0.57 12.33
N PHE A 102 -1.94 -0.75 12.27
CA PHE A 102 -2.51 -1.57 13.32
C PHE A 102 -1.39 -2.16 14.16
N ASP A 103 -1.53 -2.06 15.48
CA ASP A 103 -0.69 -2.79 16.42
C ASP A 103 -1.21 -4.22 16.55
N ARG A 104 -0.33 -5.17 16.30
CA ARG A 104 -0.59 -6.60 16.24
C ARG A 104 0.13 -7.35 17.35
N THR A 105 0.88 -6.65 18.20
CA THR A 105 1.81 -7.23 19.18
C THR A 105 1.12 -8.20 20.13
N ASP A 106 -0.05 -7.82 20.65
CA ASP A 106 -0.81 -8.65 21.60
C ASP A 106 -1.82 -9.59 20.91
N PHE A 107 -2.04 -9.43 19.60
CA PHE A 107 -3.07 -10.15 18.84
C PHE A 107 -2.54 -10.61 17.45
N PRO A 108 -1.44 -11.38 17.39
CA PRO A 108 -0.80 -11.73 16.13
C PRO A 108 -1.65 -12.70 15.27
N ASP A 109 -2.44 -13.56 15.92
CA ASP A 109 -3.20 -14.63 15.26
C ASP A 109 -4.68 -14.27 15.01
N GLU A 110 -5.10 -13.06 15.37
CA GLU A 110 -6.49 -12.61 15.25
C GLU A 110 -6.75 -11.85 13.93
N GLY A 111 -8.00 -11.57 13.61
CA GLY A 111 -8.34 -10.59 12.57
C GLY A 111 -8.07 -9.15 12.99
N LEU A 112 -8.38 -8.18 12.12
CA LEU A 112 -8.40 -6.76 12.47
C LEU A 112 -9.59 -6.42 13.37
N CYS A 113 -10.71 -7.13 13.21
CA CYS A 113 -11.97 -6.93 13.94
C CYS A 113 -12.35 -8.20 14.71
N ASN A 114 -12.74 -8.05 15.97
CA ASN A 114 -13.28 -9.13 16.77
C ASN A 114 -14.73 -9.44 16.32
N PRO A 115 -15.05 -10.69 15.95
CA PRO A 115 -16.36 -11.03 15.40
C PRO A 115 -17.51 -11.01 16.43
N GLN A 116 -17.21 -11.11 17.73
CA GLN A 116 -18.23 -11.07 18.78
C GLN A 116 -18.55 -9.66 19.25
N THR A 117 -17.54 -8.79 19.37
CA THR A 117 -17.67 -7.45 19.95
C THR A 117 -17.64 -6.33 18.93
N LEU A 118 -17.22 -6.63 17.70
CA LEU A 118 -16.94 -5.66 16.62
C LEU A 118 -15.85 -4.63 17.00
N GLY A 119 -15.08 -4.89 18.05
CA GLY A 119 -13.92 -4.10 18.42
C GLY A 119 -12.75 -4.34 17.46
N MET A 120 -11.95 -3.30 17.21
CA MET A 120 -10.76 -3.38 16.36
C MET A 120 -9.49 -3.50 17.20
N VAL A 121 -8.44 -4.11 16.64
CA VAL A 121 -7.09 -4.01 17.22
C VAL A 121 -6.64 -2.54 17.31
N PRO A 122 -5.72 -2.18 18.23
CA PRO A 122 -5.27 -0.81 18.37
C PRO A 122 -4.74 -0.24 17.04
N SER A 123 -5.18 0.96 16.69
CA SER A 123 -4.89 1.57 15.38
C SER A 123 -4.42 3.01 15.50
N GLU A 124 -3.45 3.38 14.69
CA GLU A 124 -2.91 4.74 14.57
C GLU A 124 -3.18 5.26 13.15
N LEU A 125 -3.68 6.48 13.04
CA LEU A 125 -3.74 7.20 11.76
C LEU A 125 -2.41 7.90 11.53
N LEU A 126 -1.82 7.70 10.35
CA LEU A 126 -0.58 8.33 9.95
C LEU A 126 -0.79 9.15 8.69
N LEU A 127 -0.02 10.23 8.57
CA LEU A 127 0.08 11.04 7.37
C LEU A 127 1.54 11.08 6.93
N ILE A 128 1.82 10.65 5.70
CA ILE A 128 3.12 10.83 5.06
C ILE A 128 2.95 11.84 3.93
N ARG A 129 3.91 12.74 3.80
CA ARG A 129 3.89 13.82 2.81
C ARG A 129 5.20 13.82 2.05
N SER A 130 5.14 14.10 0.76
CA SER A 130 6.32 14.22 -0.09
C SER A 130 6.20 15.43 -1.00
N LEU A 131 7.28 16.20 -1.07
CA LEU A 131 7.38 17.41 -1.90
C LEU A 131 8.29 17.20 -3.12
N ASP A 132 8.83 15.99 -3.30
CA ASP A 132 9.83 15.67 -4.33
C ASP A 132 9.38 14.55 -5.26
N LEU A 133 8.07 14.49 -5.49
CA LEU A 133 7.40 13.49 -6.33
C LEU A 133 7.50 12.07 -5.74
N GLY A 134 7.58 11.92 -4.42
CA GLY A 134 7.57 10.61 -3.75
C GLY A 134 8.93 9.92 -3.75
N ARG A 135 10.02 10.69 -3.76
CA ARG A 135 11.37 10.17 -3.55
C ARG A 135 11.72 10.14 -2.07
N THR A 136 11.24 11.12 -1.31
CA THR A 136 11.32 11.20 0.16
C THR A 136 10.01 11.62 0.79
#